data_AF-A0A812J2V3-F1
#
_entry.id   AF-A0A812J2V3-F1
#
_cell.length_a   1.000
_cell.length_b   1.000
_cell.length_c   1.000
_cell.angle_alpha   90.00
_cell.angle_beta   90.00
_cell.angle_gamma   90.00
#
_symmetry.space_group_name_H-M   'P 1'
#
loop_
_entity.id
_entity.type
_entity.pdbx_description
1 polymer ?
#
loop_
_entity_poly.entity_id
_entity_poly.type
_entity_poly.pdbx_seq_one_letter_code
_entity_poly.pdbx_strand_id
1 'polypeptide(L)'
;MSSVLSEALEYCGQHSKPGHCMWKIYRSAQRLATRIGIFCENVSETRWPLLNHAKVRGWNQAKNTSEEYSLAILLPHESLHSLLKVNTPEALLEQQAKILPDRPDLENHLHFLEDELGLDSESTLLMGMWCDGVPFNSDRSMTLETISLNIFGQQNLRLYPLISSMDFFMRQRQQNKLVSRLFSCPGFNTACCKMDFLHACDLGVTSDWLGSLLFYLQNEKIRGLSKLIRCAKLYQDIKAYYDRAGVQDRLPKLLPTMLREEDRGKIKSPKLRAKAGEARALVGAAMELATKYLSPAKPAEQAMLHGTEALQSIYACLSTAAWDKEVFRVSSQKFLLLWGSLETYFEVDKLFRVKPKAHQLFELARGEVNPSKTWTYRDESYGHTLALLGRRRGGKFSMNAVSCQVLRRFLAANKVPRIEIGT
;
A
#
# COMPACT_ATOMS: atom_id res chain seq x y z
N MET A 1 -31.59 12.44 -8.12
CA MET A 1 -30.19 12.87 -7.95
C MET A 1 -29.70 13.65 -9.16
N SER A 2 -29.86 13.15 -10.39
CA SER A 2 -29.51 13.87 -11.62
C SER A 2 -30.05 15.31 -11.71
N SER A 3 -31.33 15.53 -11.39
CA SER A 3 -31.95 16.88 -11.39
C SER A 3 -31.17 17.91 -10.57
N VAL A 4 -30.83 17.58 -9.32
CA VAL A 4 -30.12 18.49 -8.39
C VAL A 4 -28.67 18.75 -8.82
N LEU A 5 -28.05 17.83 -9.56
CA LEU A 5 -26.75 18.07 -10.20
C LEU A 5 -26.88 18.95 -11.45
N SER A 6 -27.94 18.79 -12.22
CA SER A 6 -28.26 19.65 -13.37
C SER A 6 -28.45 21.11 -12.91
N GLU A 7 -29.34 21.35 -11.95
CA GLU A 7 -29.59 22.69 -11.38
C GLU A 7 -28.31 23.33 -10.83
N ALA A 8 -27.43 22.54 -10.19
CA ALA A 8 -26.18 23.02 -9.63
C ALA A 8 -25.15 23.43 -10.70
N LEU A 9 -25.05 22.69 -11.81
CA LEU A 9 -24.14 22.99 -12.91
C LEU A 9 -24.64 24.17 -13.75
N GLU A 10 -25.92 24.15 -14.11
CA GLU A 10 -26.59 25.17 -14.92
C GLU A 10 -26.55 26.55 -14.24
N TYR A 11 -26.71 26.61 -12.91
CA TYR A 11 -26.58 27.84 -12.13
C TYR A 11 -25.12 28.30 -11.91
N CYS A 12 -24.13 27.41 -12.04
CA CYS A 12 -22.72 27.79 -11.98
C CYS A 12 -22.20 28.39 -13.29
N GLY A 13 -22.69 27.90 -14.43
CA GLY A 13 -22.27 28.37 -15.77
C GLY A 13 -22.64 29.83 -16.07
N GLN A 14 -23.66 30.39 -15.41
CA GLN A 14 -24.14 31.74 -15.72
C GLN A 14 -23.43 32.85 -14.89
N HIS A 15 -23.22 32.67 -13.58
CA HIS A 15 -22.73 33.74 -12.69
C HIS A 15 -21.83 33.29 -11.52
N SER A 16 -20.50 33.32 -11.69
CA SER A 16 -19.55 33.60 -10.58
C SER A 16 -18.13 33.97 -11.03
N LYS A 17 -17.43 34.79 -10.22
CA LYS A 17 -15.95 34.87 -10.22
C LYS A 17 -15.38 33.66 -9.45
N PRO A 18 -14.18 33.13 -9.78
CA PRO A 18 -13.71 31.82 -9.29
C PRO A 18 -13.85 31.58 -7.78
N GLY A 19 -13.42 32.54 -6.95
CA GLY A 19 -13.46 32.42 -5.49
C GLY A 19 -14.85 32.27 -4.85
N HIS A 20 -15.95 32.57 -5.58
CA HIS A 20 -17.31 32.35 -5.09
C HIS A 20 -17.85 30.92 -5.33
N CYS A 21 -17.26 30.16 -6.25
CA CYS A 21 -17.73 28.81 -6.56
C CYS A 21 -17.46 27.83 -5.41
N MET A 22 -16.21 27.81 -4.89
CA MET A 22 -15.82 26.97 -3.75
C MET A 22 -16.72 27.13 -2.52
N TRP A 23 -17.15 28.37 -2.21
CA TRP A 23 -17.99 28.64 -1.03
C TRP A 23 -19.45 28.20 -1.21
N LYS A 24 -19.97 28.23 -2.45
CA LYS A 24 -21.26 27.61 -2.80
C LYS A 24 -21.17 26.09 -2.70
N ILE A 25 -20.11 25.47 -3.22
CA ILE A 25 -19.86 24.02 -3.13
C ILE A 25 -19.77 23.57 -1.67
N TYR A 26 -19.04 24.30 -0.81
CA TYR A 26 -18.95 24.01 0.63
C TYR A 26 -20.33 24.05 1.32
N ARG A 27 -21.15 25.07 1.07
CA ARG A 27 -22.51 25.14 1.62
C ARG A 27 -23.44 24.03 1.09
N SER A 28 -23.28 23.59 -0.15
CA SER A 28 -24.01 22.45 -0.70
C SER A 28 -23.56 21.12 -0.09
N ALA A 29 -22.25 20.95 0.12
CA ALA A 29 -21.68 19.78 0.80
C ALA A 29 -22.17 19.68 2.26
N GLN A 30 -22.21 20.79 3.00
CA GLN A 30 -22.78 20.83 4.35
C GLN A 30 -24.27 20.44 4.37
N ARG A 31 -25.09 20.99 3.47
CA ARG A 31 -26.53 20.61 3.37
C ARG A 31 -26.71 19.13 3.00
N LEU A 32 -25.84 18.59 2.17
CA LEU A 32 -25.84 17.16 1.84
C LEU A 32 -25.43 16.30 3.05
N ALA A 33 -24.40 16.71 3.80
CA ALA A 33 -23.96 16.06 5.03
C ALA A 33 -25.08 16.01 6.09
N THR A 34 -25.79 17.12 6.32
CA THR A 34 -26.96 17.15 7.20
C THR A 34 -28.08 16.21 6.71
N ARG A 35 -28.33 16.17 5.40
CA ARG A 35 -29.34 15.26 4.79
C ARG A 35 -28.99 13.78 4.88
N ILE A 36 -27.72 13.42 5.10
CA ILE A 36 -27.28 12.02 5.34
C ILE A 36 -27.00 11.71 6.83
N GLY A 37 -27.46 12.59 7.73
CA GLY A 37 -27.47 12.33 9.18
C GLY A 37 -26.12 12.53 9.88
N ILE A 38 -25.25 13.39 9.35
CA ILE A 38 -23.95 13.69 9.95
C ILE A 38 -24.10 14.70 11.10
N PHE A 39 -23.58 14.33 12.26
CA PHE A 39 -23.46 15.17 13.46
C PHE A 39 -21.98 15.48 13.76
N CYS A 40 -21.73 16.59 14.47
CA CYS A 40 -20.40 17.06 14.85
C CYS A 40 -20.22 17.08 16.38
N GLU A 41 -19.01 16.75 16.86
CA GLU A 41 -18.63 16.82 18.29
C GLU A 41 -17.33 17.64 18.46
N ASN A 42 -17.24 18.43 19.53
CA ASN A 42 -16.24 19.49 19.68
C ASN A 42 -14.91 18.98 20.28
N VAL A 43 -13.78 19.49 19.78
CA VAL A 43 -12.43 19.23 20.32
C VAL A 43 -11.72 20.58 20.50
N SER A 44 -11.70 21.08 21.73
CA SER A 44 -11.66 22.53 22.02
C SER A 44 -10.34 23.28 21.78
N GLU A 45 -9.24 22.59 21.45
CA GLU A 45 -7.90 23.20 21.34
C GLU A 45 -7.16 22.90 20.02
N THR A 46 -7.73 22.07 19.15
CA THR A 46 -7.08 21.65 17.90
C THR A 46 -7.49 22.50 16.70
N ARG A 47 -6.53 22.88 15.83
CA ARG A 47 -6.82 23.53 14.53
C ARG A 47 -7.48 22.59 13.48
N TRP A 48 -7.59 21.30 13.81
CA TRP A 48 -8.26 20.27 13.02
C TRP A 48 -9.78 20.52 12.89
N PRO A 49 -10.47 19.87 11.93
CA PRO A 49 -11.93 19.94 11.84
C PRO A 49 -12.61 19.04 12.88
N LEU A 50 -13.93 19.18 13.01
CA LEU A 50 -14.73 18.39 13.94
C LEU A 50 -14.88 16.94 13.47
N LEU A 51 -15.13 16.04 14.42
CA LEU A 51 -15.46 14.66 14.08
C LEU A 51 -16.88 14.58 13.55
N ASN A 52 -17.01 14.07 12.33
CA ASN A 52 -18.26 13.90 11.62
C ASN A 52 -18.74 12.44 11.78
N HIS A 53 -20.02 12.20 12.02
CA HIS A 53 -20.56 10.85 12.19
C HIS A 53 -21.34 10.34 10.98
N ALA A 54 -20.79 9.37 10.24
CA ALA A 54 -21.48 8.72 9.13
C ALA A 54 -22.23 7.45 9.59
N LYS A 55 -23.31 7.11 8.89
CA LYS A 55 -23.94 5.78 8.94
C LYS A 55 -23.44 4.94 7.76
N VAL A 56 -22.95 3.74 8.05
CA VAL A 56 -22.44 2.78 7.06
C VAL A 56 -23.09 1.42 7.25
N ARG A 57 -23.29 0.67 6.16
CA ARG A 57 -23.69 -0.74 6.25
C ARG A 57 -22.44 -1.60 6.37
N GLY A 58 -22.41 -2.48 7.37
CA GLY A 58 -21.40 -3.53 7.52
C GLY A 58 -22.04 -4.92 7.51
N TRP A 59 -21.21 -5.94 7.70
CA TRP A 59 -21.64 -7.33 7.84
C TRP A 59 -21.36 -7.83 9.26
N ASN A 60 -22.41 -8.29 9.95
CA ASN A 60 -22.28 -8.96 11.23
C ASN A 60 -22.09 -10.45 11.01
N GLN A 61 -20.85 -10.93 11.02
CA GLN A 61 -20.54 -12.35 10.78
C GLN A 61 -21.19 -13.28 11.81
N ALA A 62 -21.33 -12.86 13.08
CA ALA A 62 -21.93 -13.67 14.14
C ALA A 62 -23.45 -13.84 14.00
N LYS A 63 -24.12 -12.90 13.31
CA LYS A 63 -25.56 -12.98 12.98
C LYS A 63 -25.84 -13.42 11.54
N ASN A 64 -24.83 -13.40 10.68
CA ASN A 64 -24.94 -13.56 9.23
C ASN A 64 -25.93 -12.55 8.59
N THR A 65 -25.88 -11.28 9.03
CA THR A 65 -26.76 -10.20 8.56
C THR A 65 -25.98 -8.94 8.20
N SER A 66 -26.55 -8.08 7.34
CA SER A 66 -26.07 -6.71 7.19
C SER A 66 -26.72 -5.81 8.24
N GLU A 67 -25.91 -5.02 8.94
CA GLU A 67 -26.34 -4.08 9.97
C GLU A 67 -25.83 -2.66 9.67
N GLU A 68 -26.49 -1.65 10.22
CA GLU A 68 -26.01 -0.28 10.15
C GLU A 68 -25.14 0.06 11.38
N TYR A 69 -23.93 0.54 11.10
CA TYR A 69 -22.99 1.04 12.09
C TYR A 69 -22.82 2.54 11.94
N SER A 70 -22.58 3.24 13.06
CA SER A 70 -22.03 4.59 13.01
C SER A 70 -20.50 4.52 13.03
N LEU A 71 -19.85 5.40 12.26
CA LEU A 71 -18.41 5.65 12.27
C LEU A 71 -18.16 7.14 12.44
N ALA A 72 -17.18 7.50 13.26
CA ALA A 72 -16.58 8.82 13.20
C ALA A 72 -15.62 8.88 12.00
N ILE A 73 -15.65 9.98 11.25
CA ILE A 73 -14.82 10.26 10.08
C ILE A 73 -14.33 11.71 10.12
N LEU A 74 -13.26 12.01 9.37
CA LEU A 74 -12.84 13.37 9.05
C LEU A 74 -13.27 13.66 7.60
N LEU A 75 -13.91 14.80 7.35
CA LEU A 75 -14.33 15.13 5.99
C LEU A 75 -13.16 15.68 5.14
N PRO A 76 -13.10 15.34 3.83
CA PRO A 76 -12.01 15.72 2.92
C PRO A 76 -11.72 17.22 2.94
N HIS A 77 -12.76 17.98 2.60
CA HIS A 77 -12.72 19.42 2.38
C HIS A 77 -12.57 20.20 3.68
N GLU A 78 -13.08 19.69 4.81
CA GLU A 78 -12.88 20.32 6.12
C GLU A 78 -11.44 20.15 6.62
N SER A 79 -10.82 19.03 6.25
CA SER A 79 -9.43 18.74 6.61
C SER A 79 -8.45 19.53 5.72
N LEU A 80 -8.71 19.62 4.41
CA LEU A 80 -8.01 20.53 3.49
C LEU A 80 -8.18 22.00 3.91
N HIS A 81 -9.41 22.42 4.21
CA HIS A 81 -9.68 23.76 4.75
C HIS A 81 -8.91 24.02 6.06
N SER A 82 -8.76 23.02 6.93
CA SER A 82 -8.00 23.16 8.17
C SER A 82 -6.49 23.28 7.94
N LEU A 83 -5.96 22.73 6.84
CA LEU A 83 -4.58 22.97 6.39
C LEU A 83 -4.40 24.36 5.80
N LEU A 84 -5.38 24.84 5.04
CA LEU A 84 -5.39 26.20 4.47
C LEU A 84 -5.57 27.31 5.55
N LYS A 85 -5.80 26.94 6.82
CA LYS A 85 -5.67 27.85 7.98
C LYS A 85 -4.22 28.04 8.45
N VAL A 86 -3.26 27.25 7.95
CA VAL A 86 -1.85 27.25 8.38
C VAL A 86 -0.83 27.14 7.24
N ASN A 87 -1.31 27.05 6.00
CA ASN A 87 -0.58 26.97 4.73
C ASN A 87 -1.32 27.85 3.71
N THR A 88 -0.63 28.32 2.67
CA THR A 88 -1.30 28.93 1.51
C THR A 88 -1.53 27.88 0.40
N PRO A 89 -2.46 28.11 -0.56
CA PRO A 89 -2.62 27.22 -1.71
C PRO A 89 -1.34 27.10 -2.54
N GLU A 90 -0.62 28.20 -2.72
CA GLU A 90 0.58 28.29 -3.55
C GLU A 90 1.71 27.42 -2.96
N ALA A 91 1.88 27.42 -1.64
CA ALA A 91 2.84 26.55 -0.95
C ALA A 91 2.53 25.04 -1.10
N LEU A 92 1.26 24.67 -1.28
CA LEU A 92 0.85 23.29 -1.55
C LEU A 92 1.15 22.90 -3.01
N LEU A 93 0.82 23.79 -3.95
CA LEU A 93 1.01 23.59 -5.39
C LEU A 93 2.50 23.61 -5.78
N GLU A 94 3.32 24.45 -5.16
CA GLU A 94 4.78 24.48 -5.32
C GLU A 94 5.43 23.15 -4.88
N GLN A 95 4.96 22.56 -3.78
CA GLN A 95 5.44 21.25 -3.30
C GLN A 95 4.95 20.08 -4.18
N GLN A 96 3.79 20.22 -4.84
CA GLN A 96 3.35 19.30 -5.88
C GLN A 96 4.24 19.41 -7.12
N ALA A 97 4.50 20.62 -7.62
CA ALA A 97 5.35 20.87 -8.79
C ALA A 97 6.77 20.31 -8.62
N LYS A 98 7.33 20.36 -7.41
CA LYS A 98 8.63 19.74 -7.06
C LYS A 98 8.64 18.20 -7.11
N ILE A 99 7.48 17.54 -7.24
CA ILE A 99 7.34 16.07 -7.25
C ILE A 99 6.85 15.52 -8.61
N LEU A 100 6.13 16.32 -9.41
CA LEU A 100 5.60 15.88 -10.71
C LEU A 100 6.69 15.37 -11.69
N PRO A 101 7.88 15.98 -11.83
CA PRO A 101 8.95 15.46 -12.69
C PRO A 101 9.44 14.05 -12.30
N ASP A 102 9.36 13.72 -11.00
CA ASP A 102 9.68 12.40 -10.45
C ASP A 102 8.53 11.37 -10.64
N ARG A 103 7.38 11.84 -11.16
CA ARG A 103 6.06 11.17 -11.19
C ARG A 103 5.26 11.51 -12.46
N PRO A 104 5.76 11.12 -13.66
CA PRO A 104 5.03 11.32 -14.92
C PRO A 104 3.65 10.64 -14.92
N ASP A 105 3.42 9.62 -14.08
CA ASP A 105 2.12 8.97 -13.91
C ASP A 105 1.07 9.81 -13.16
N LEU A 106 1.49 10.90 -12.51
CA LEU A 106 0.63 11.90 -11.87
C LEU A 106 0.46 13.14 -12.76
N GLU A 107 1.51 13.52 -13.49
CA GLU A 107 1.49 14.59 -14.51
C GLU A 107 0.53 14.26 -15.66
N ASN A 108 0.66 13.07 -16.25
CA ASN A 108 -0.31 12.55 -17.23
C ASN A 108 -1.74 12.42 -16.64
N HIS A 109 -1.88 12.28 -15.32
CA HIS A 109 -3.19 12.26 -14.68
C HIS A 109 -3.78 13.67 -14.50
N LEU A 110 -2.95 14.68 -14.25
CA LEU A 110 -3.37 16.09 -14.23
C LEU A 110 -3.89 16.53 -15.60
N HIS A 111 -3.15 16.27 -16.68
CA HIS A 111 -3.61 16.61 -18.03
C HIS A 111 -4.90 15.87 -18.41
N PHE A 112 -5.04 14.59 -18.03
CA PHE A 112 -6.32 13.88 -18.18
C PHE A 112 -7.49 14.53 -17.40
N LEU A 113 -7.24 15.09 -16.21
CA LEU A 113 -8.25 15.81 -15.44
C LEU A 113 -8.56 17.19 -16.04
N GLU A 114 -7.57 17.83 -16.65
CA GLU A 114 -7.70 19.10 -17.39
C GLU A 114 -8.58 18.91 -18.64
N ASP A 115 -8.25 17.92 -19.48
CA ASP A 115 -8.98 17.56 -20.70
C ASP A 115 -10.43 17.12 -20.43
N GLU A 116 -10.65 16.18 -19.51
CA GLU A 116 -11.98 15.57 -19.27
C GLU A 116 -12.92 16.43 -18.42
N LEU A 117 -12.39 17.31 -17.57
CA LEU A 117 -13.17 18.02 -16.55
C LEU A 117 -13.05 19.55 -16.63
N GLY A 118 -12.21 20.10 -17.51
CA GLY A 118 -11.95 21.53 -17.62
C GLY A 118 -11.27 22.11 -16.37
N LEU A 119 -10.44 21.30 -15.70
CA LEU A 119 -9.72 21.70 -14.49
C LEU A 119 -8.34 22.25 -14.83
N ASP A 120 -8.12 23.53 -14.54
CA ASP A 120 -6.78 24.15 -14.59
C ASP A 120 -5.77 23.34 -13.74
N SER A 121 -4.73 22.84 -14.39
CA SER A 121 -3.71 21.99 -13.75
C SER A 121 -2.76 22.77 -12.84
N GLU A 122 -2.62 24.10 -13.01
CA GLU A 122 -1.83 24.95 -12.10
C GLU A 122 -2.50 25.13 -10.74
N SER A 123 -3.85 25.21 -10.68
CA SER A 123 -4.60 25.30 -9.41
C SER A 123 -5.14 23.98 -8.87
N THR A 124 -4.95 22.86 -9.59
CA THR A 124 -5.44 21.53 -9.17
C THR A 124 -4.46 20.82 -8.22
N LEU A 125 -4.80 20.80 -6.92
CA LEU A 125 -4.07 20.02 -5.91
C LEU A 125 -4.47 18.53 -5.96
N LEU A 126 -3.55 17.68 -6.41
CA LEU A 126 -3.66 16.23 -6.32
C LEU A 126 -3.62 15.74 -4.87
N MET A 127 -4.34 14.65 -4.61
CA MET A 127 -4.26 13.94 -3.34
C MET A 127 -4.34 12.43 -3.59
N GLY A 128 -3.26 11.69 -3.31
CA GLY A 128 -3.22 10.23 -3.48
C GLY A 128 -4.03 9.52 -2.41
N MET A 129 -4.52 8.29 -2.63
CA MET A 129 -5.34 7.56 -1.66
C MET A 129 -4.73 6.22 -1.25
N TRP A 130 -4.69 5.96 0.05
CA TRP A 130 -4.49 4.63 0.64
C TRP A 130 -5.79 4.11 1.27
N CYS A 131 -5.97 2.79 1.26
CA CYS A 131 -7.09 2.10 1.92
C CYS A 131 -6.64 0.69 2.34
N ASP A 132 -6.85 0.32 3.61
CA ASP A 132 -6.54 -1.03 4.13
C ASP A 132 -7.50 -1.46 5.26
N GLY A 133 -7.62 -2.76 5.47
CA GLY A 133 -8.42 -3.38 6.53
C GLY A 133 -7.65 -3.52 7.83
N VAL A 134 -7.52 -2.44 8.60
CA VAL A 134 -6.72 -2.41 9.84
C VAL A 134 -7.35 -3.26 10.95
N PRO A 135 -6.70 -4.34 11.43
CA PRO A 135 -7.23 -5.17 12.51
C PRO A 135 -7.12 -4.45 13.86
N PHE A 136 -8.23 -4.35 14.61
CA PHE A 136 -8.27 -3.66 15.89
C PHE A 136 -8.54 -4.57 17.10
N ASN A 137 -8.67 -5.88 16.89
CA ASN A 137 -8.65 -6.92 17.92
C ASN A 137 -7.46 -7.90 17.74
N SER A 138 -7.15 -8.66 18.78
CA SER A 138 -5.91 -9.47 18.89
C SER A 138 -5.87 -10.70 17.99
N ASP A 139 -7.04 -11.27 17.67
CA ASP A 139 -7.26 -12.40 16.77
C ASP A 139 -7.49 -11.97 15.32
N ARG A 140 -7.53 -10.67 15.04
CA ARG A 140 -7.80 -10.04 13.73
C ARG A 140 -9.18 -10.37 13.12
N SER A 141 -10.13 -10.89 13.90
CA SER A 141 -11.50 -11.16 13.42
C SER A 141 -12.34 -9.90 13.18
N MET A 142 -11.88 -8.72 13.63
CA MET A 142 -12.51 -7.43 13.36
C MET A 142 -11.49 -6.45 12.76
N THR A 143 -11.80 -5.95 11.57
CA THR A 143 -11.03 -4.94 10.84
C THR A 143 -11.84 -3.65 10.66
N LEU A 144 -11.14 -2.53 10.67
CA LEU A 144 -11.67 -1.22 10.29
C LEU A 144 -11.08 -0.85 8.93
N GLU A 145 -11.91 -0.82 7.89
CA GLU A 145 -11.53 -0.24 6.60
C GLU A 145 -11.11 1.22 6.82
N THR A 146 -9.81 1.46 6.75
CA THR A 146 -9.22 2.77 7.00
C THR A 146 -8.70 3.33 5.70
N ILE A 147 -9.47 4.25 5.12
CA ILE A 147 -9.03 5.12 4.04
C ILE A 147 -8.19 6.25 4.64
N SER A 148 -7.17 6.70 3.91
CA SER A 148 -6.44 7.93 4.21
C SER A 148 -5.86 8.48 2.90
N LEU A 149 -6.03 9.77 2.57
CA LEU A 149 -5.25 10.33 1.46
C LEU A 149 -3.75 10.43 1.82
N ASN A 150 -2.96 10.99 0.91
CA ASN A 150 -1.65 11.56 1.15
C ASN A 150 -1.56 12.82 0.28
N ILE A 151 -1.32 13.98 0.89
CA ILE A 151 -1.14 15.23 0.13
C ILE A 151 0.30 15.23 -0.41
N PHE A 152 0.44 15.31 -1.73
CA PHE A 152 1.75 15.34 -2.36
C PHE A 152 2.55 16.56 -1.86
N GLY A 153 3.85 16.37 -1.63
CA GLY A 153 4.70 17.33 -0.92
C GLY A 153 5.01 16.93 0.52
N GLN A 154 4.01 16.49 1.29
CA GLN A 154 4.21 16.22 2.72
C GLN A 154 4.43 14.73 3.06
N GLN A 155 5.61 14.43 3.60
CA GLN A 155 6.00 13.09 4.05
C GLN A 155 5.17 12.52 5.22
N ASN A 156 4.17 13.24 5.78
CA ASN A 156 3.48 12.84 7.02
C ASN A 156 1.93 12.97 7.06
N LEU A 157 1.25 13.52 6.05
CA LEU A 157 -0.14 13.99 6.19
C LEU A 157 -1.18 13.27 5.32
N ARG A 158 -2.35 12.89 5.87
CA ARG A 158 -3.28 11.90 5.25
C ARG A 158 -4.79 12.05 5.54
N LEU A 159 -5.66 12.25 4.52
CA LEU A 159 -7.08 12.71 4.70
C LEU A 159 -8.07 12.42 3.50
N TYR A 160 -8.87 11.32 3.45
CA TYR A 160 -10.02 10.91 2.54
C TYR A 160 -10.41 11.77 1.27
N PRO A 161 -10.74 11.26 0.02
CA PRO A 161 -11.93 10.42 -0.28
C PRO A 161 -11.81 9.32 -1.39
N LEU A 162 -12.41 9.44 -2.61
CA LEU A 162 -13.05 8.33 -3.40
C LEU A 162 -13.60 8.69 -4.86
N ILE A 163 -14.00 7.70 -5.73
CA ILE A 163 -15.04 7.70 -6.87
C ILE A 163 -14.40 8.22 -8.30
N SER A 164 -14.32 7.75 -9.64
CA SER A 164 -14.61 6.66 -10.72
C SER A 164 -13.70 6.37 -11.97
N SER A 165 -13.89 5.17 -12.63
CA SER A 165 -13.86 4.92 -14.12
C SER A 165 -14.65 3.66 -14.60
N MET A 166 -14.93 3.50 -15.91
CA MET A 166 -15.93 2.54 -16.46
C MET A 166 -15.49 1.08 -16.77
N ASP A 167 -14.43 0.80 -17.56
CA ASP A 167 -14.22 -0.55 -18.14
C ASP A 167 -14.05 -1.69 -17.12
N PHE A 168 -13.58 -1.34 -15.92
CA PHE A 168 -13.50 -2.25 -14.78
C PHE A 168 -14.87 -2.80 -14.39
N PHE A 169 -15.94 -1.99 -14.45
CA PHE A 169 -17.30 -2.41 -14.11
C PHE A 169 -17.81 -3.53 -15.01
N MET A 170 -17.56 -3.47 -16.32
CA MET A 170 -18.09 -4.46 -17.26
C MET A 170 -17.59 -5.86 -16.90
N ARG A 171 -16.29 -6.01 -16.63
CA ARG A 171 -15.66 -7.29 -16.24
C ARG A 171 -16.13 -7.78 -14.87
N GLN A 172 -16.25 -6.90 -13.88
CA GLN A 172 -16.72 -7.27 -12.54
C GLN A 172 -18.21 -7.67 -12.55
N ARG A 173 -19.05 -6.95 -13.31
CA ARG A 173 -20.48 -7.23 -13.47
C ARG A 173 -20.72 -8.55 -14.19
N GLN A 174 -19.93 -8.87 -15.22
CA GLN A 174 -19.92 -10.20 -15.87
C GLN A 174 -19.57 -11.32 -14.89
N GLN A 175 -18.72 -11.06 -13.90
CA GLN A 175 -18.32 -12.02 -12.86
C GLN A 175 -19.24 -12.01 -11.62
N ASN A 176 -20.38 -11.28 -11.67
CA ASN A 176 -21.31 -11.06 -10.56
C ASN A 176 -20.64 -10.56 -9.26
N LYS A 177 -19.60 -9.73 -9.40
CA LYS A 177 -18.84 -9.15 -8.28
C LYS A 177 -19.32 -7.75 -7.96
N LEU A 178 -19.36 -7.41 -6.67
CA LEU A 178 -19.60 -6.05 -6.22
C LEU A 178 -18.41 -5.16 -6.60
N VAL A 179 -18.68 -4.06 -7.29
CA VAL A 179 -17.68 -3.03 -7.56
C VAL A 179 -17.70 -2.02 -6.42
N SER A 180 -16.53 -1.65 -5.91
CA SER A 180 -16.44 -0.62 -4.88
C SER A 180 -16.97 0.71 -5.41
N ARG A 181 -17.67 1.47 -4.56
CA ARG A 181 -18.10 2.83 -4.89
C ARG A 181 -16.92 3.76 -5.17
N LEU A 182 -15.71 3.40 -4.74
CA LEU A 182 -14.43 3.98 -5.23
C LEU A 182 -14.41 4.19 -6.76
N PHE A 183 -15.23 3.47 -7.53
CA PHE A 183 -15.39 3.68 -8.96
C PHE A 183 -16.59 4.60 -9.41
N SER A 184 -17.06 5.69 -8.74
CA SER A 184 -18.25 6.51 -9.20
C SER A 184 -18.20 8.10 -9.43
N CYS A 185 -17.05 8.82 -9.56
CA CYS A 185 -16.85 10.30 -9.73
C CYS A 185 -15.78 10.67 -10.79
N PRO A 186 -15.80 11.90 -11.34
CA PRO A 186 -14.61 12.51 -11.96
C PRO A 186 -13.23 12.00 -11.45
N GLY A 187 -12.43 11.40 -12.32
CA GLY A 187 -11.00 11.16 -12.08
C GLY A 187 -10.54 9.73 -11.70
N PHE A 188 -11.06 9.10 -10.63
CA PHE A 188 -10.43 7.89 -10.03
C PHE A 188 -10.50 6.61 -10.90
N ASN A 189 -9.62 6.53 -11.89
CA ASN A 189 -9.59 5.46 -12.85
C ASN A 189 -8.68 4.29 -12.44
N THR A 190 -8.62 3.22 -13.24
CA THR A 190 -7.75 2.07 -12.93
C THR A 190 -6.26 2.39 -12.93
N ALA A 191 -5.81 3.49 -13.55
CA ALA A 191 -4.42 3.96 -13.46
C ALA A 191 -4.11 4.66 -12.12
N CYS A 192 -5.13 5.09 -11.36
CA CYS A 192 -4.97 5.53 -9.97
C CYS A 192 -4.64 4.34 -9.03
N CYS A 193 -5.08 3.12 -9.38
CA CYS A 193 -4.81 1.88 -8.64
C CYS A 193 -3.42 1.32 -8.96
N LYS A 194 -2.38 1.81 -8.28
CA LYS A 194 -1.02 1.26 -8.42
C LYS A 194 -0.90 -0.10 -7.72
N MET A 195 -0.02 -0.97 -8.24
CA MET A 195 0.39 -2.18 -7.53
C MET A 195 1.38 -1.82 -6.43
N ASP A 196 1.18 -2.40 -5.26
CA ASP A 196 2.10 -2.25 -4.14
C ASP A 196 3.26 -3.24 -4.25
N PHE A 197 4.49 -2.72 -4.34
CA PHE A 197 5.71 -3.51 -4.37
C PHE A 197 5.89 -4.37 -3.11
N LEU A 198 5.46 -3.90 -1.92
CA LEU A 198 5.51 -4.65 -0.66
C LEU A 198 4.72 -5.95 -0.78
N HIS A 199 3.48 -5.86 -1.25
CA HIS A 199 2.62 -7.01 -1.45
C HIS A 199 3.03 -7.88 -2.65
N ALA A 200 3.42 -7.29 -3.78
CA ALA A 200 3.81 -8.03 -4.99
C ALA A 200 5.14 -8.78 -4.81
N CYS A 201 6.14 -8.09 -4.28
CA CYS A 201 7.53 -8.54 -4.23
C CYS A 201 7.89 -9.04 -2.83
N ASP A 202 8.04 -8.16 -1.85
CA ASP A 202 8.60 -8.50 -0.52
C ASP A 202 7.82 -9.65 0.16
N LEU A 203 6.50 -9.53 0.32
CA LEU A 203 5.60 -10.59 0.83
C LEU A 203 5.11 -11.56 -0.25
N GLY A 204 5.49 -11.34 -1.50
CA GLY A 204 5.14 -12.17 -2.65
C GLY A 204 6.35 -12.89 -3.20
N VAL A 205 6.73 -12.51 -4.42
CA VAL A 205 7.80 -13.10 -5.23
C VAL A 205 9.08 -13.35 -4.43
N THR A 206 9.56 -12.35 -3.68
CA THR A 206 10.77 -12.42 -2.88
C THR A 206 10.65 -13.42 -1.73
N SER A 207 9.54 -13.40 -0.99
CA SER A 207 9.30 -14.41 0.05
C SER A 207 9.15 -15.83 -0.51
N ASP A 208 8.52 -16.02 -1.68
CA ASP A 208 8.43 -17.34 -2.33
C ASP A 208 9.84 -17.81 -2.79
N TRP A 209 10.62 -16.95 -3.46
CA TRP A 209 11.99 -17.24 -3.91
C TRP A 209 12.96 -17.58 -2.75
N LEU A 210 13.01 -16.71 -1.74
CA LEU A 210 13.88 -16.91 -0.57
C LEU A 210 13.48 -18.17 0.20
N GLY A 211 12.19 -18.50 0.26
CA GLY A 211 11.72 -19.77 0.81
C GLY A 211 12.28 -20.98 0.06
N SER A 212 12.17 -20.98 -1.27
CA SER A 212 12.70 -22.04 -2.13
C SER A 212 14.23 -22.18 -2.04
N LEU A 213 14.97 -21.08 -2.17
CA LEU A 213 16.43 -21.06 -2.09
C LEU A 213 16.94 -21.54 -0.72
N LEU A 214 16.43 -20.97 0.37
CA LEU A 214 16.90 -21.34 1.71
C LEU A 214 16.51 -22.78 2.08
N PHE A 215 15.36 -23.28 1.61
CA PHE A 215 14.98 -24.69 1.78
C PHE A 215 15.88 -25.64 0.97
N TYR A 216 16.30 -25.25 -0.24
CA TYR A 216 17.28 -26.00 -1.03
C TYR A 216 18.64 -26.07 -0.31
N LEU A 217 19.19 -24.91 0.09
CA LEU A 217 20.46 -24.83 0.83
C LEU A 217 20.39 -25.62 2.15
N GLN A 218 19.28 -25.53 2.89
CA GLN A 218 19.06 -26.25 4.15
C GLN A 218 19.14 -27.78 3.99
N ASN A 219 18.78 -28.34 2.82
CA ASN A 219 18.75 -29.80 2.65
C ASN A 219 19.96 -30.32 1.87
N GLU A 220 20.34 -29.67 0.76
CA GLU A 220 21.36 -30.18 -0.16
C GLU A 220 22.79 -29.70 0.16
N LYS A 221 22.94 -28.62 0.94
CA LYS A 221 24.24 -27.94 1.11
C LYS A 221 24.75 -27.90 2.55
N ILE A 222 23.89 -27.60 3.51
CA ILE A 222 24.30 -27.46 4.92
C ILE A 222 24.39 -28.82 5.61
N ARG A 223 25.58 -29.25 6.06
CA ARG A 223 25.73 -30.51 6.81
C ARG A 223 25.20 -30.38 8.25
N GLY A 224 24.23 -31.22 8.63
CA GLY A 224 23.72 -31.31 10.00
C GLY A 224 22.62 -32.37 10.21
N LEU A 225 22.63 -33.01 11.38
CA LEU A 225 21.78 -34.17 11.74
C LEU A 225 20.27 -33.89 11.70
N SER A 226 19.83 -32.64 11.84
CA SER A 226 18.41 -32.27 11.85
C SER A 226 18.14 -31.00 11.03
N LYS A 227 16.90 -30.88 10.50
CA LYS A 227 16.41 -29.65 9.83
C LYS A 227 16.71 -28.39 10.67
N LEU A 228 16.57 -28.47 12.00
CA LEU A 228 16.82 -27.35 12.93
C LEU A 228 18.31 -26.95 13.00
N ILE A 229 19.22 -27.92 13.13
CA ILE A 229 20.68 -27.65 13.13
C ILE A 229 21.11 -27.02 11.80
N ARG A 230 20.54 -27.47 10.68
CA ARG A 230 20.82 -26.91 9.35
C ARG A 230 20.30 -25.47 9.21
N CYS A 231 19.10 -25.17 9.70
CA CYS A 231 18.60 -23.78 9.81
C CYS A 231 19.49 -22.90 10.69
N ALA A 232 19.95 -23.40 11.85
CA ALA A 232 20.78 -22.63 12.77
C ALA A 232 22.13 -22.23 12.15
N LYS A 233 22.80 -23.15 11.43
CA LYS A 233 24.03 -22.86 10.67
C LYS A 233 23.80 -21.86 9.54
N LEU A 234 22.74 -22.04 8.75
CA LEU A 234 22.39 -21.12 7.66
C LEU A 234 22.07 -19.71 8.20
N TYR A 235 21.49 -19.62 9.40
CA TYR A 235 21.22 -18.36 10.08
C TYR A 235 22.46 -17.70 10.69
N GLN A 236 23.52 -18.44 11.03
CA GLN A 236 24.80 -17.85 11.46
C GLN A 236 25.45 -17.04 10.33
N ASP A 237 25.40 -17.53 9.09
CA ASP A 237 25.86 -16.80 7.90
C ASP A 237 24.99 -15.55 7.64
N ILE A 238 23.66 -15.68 7.70
CA ILE A 238 22.72 -14.54 7.57
C ILE A 238 23.01 -13.47 8.61
N LYS A 239 23.23 -13.87 9.87
CA LYS A 239 23.58 -12.93 10.95
C LYS A 239 24.93 -12.27 10.68
N ALA A 240 25.94 -13.02 10.24
CA ALA A 240 27.24 -12.46 9.89
C ALA A 240 27.14 -11.42 8.76
N TYR A 241 26.28 -11.63 7.76
CA TYR A 241 25.95 -10.59 6.77
C TYR A 241 25.29 -9.37 7.43
N TYR A 242 24.23 -9.56 8.22
CA TYR A 242 23.53 -8.46 8.89
C TYR A 242 24.45 -7.62 9.81
N ASP A 243 25.40 -8.26 10.48
CA ASP A 243 26.39 -7.62 11.33
C ASP A 243 27.42 -6.80 10.52
N ARG A 244 27.88 -7.29 9.35
CA ARG A 244 28.78 -6.50 8.46
C ARG A 244 28.07 -5.38 7.71
N ALA A 245 26.85 -5.62 7.24
CA ALA A 245 26.09 -4.71 6.38
C ALA A 245 25.23 -3.69 7.15
N GLY A 246 25.34 -3.61 8.49
CA GLY A 246 24.64 -2.62 9.31
C GLY A 246 23.10 -2.73 9.31
N VAL A 247 22.56 -3.86 8.88
CA VAL A 247 21.12 -4.06 8.62
C VAL A 247 20.29 -3.89 9.89
N GLN A 248 19.18 -3.15 9.81
CA GLN A 248 18.26 -2.92 10.94
C GLN A 248 17.06 -3.88 10.93
N ASP A 249 16.38 -4.06 9.79
CA ASP A 249 15.24 -4.98 9.61
C ASP A 249 15.66 -6.46 9.55
N ARG A 250 16.29 -6.94 10.61
CA ARG A 250 16.86 -8.29 10.69
C ARG A 250 15.77 -9.34 10.92
N LEU A 251 15.78 -10.41 10.13
CA LEU A 251 15.07 -11.64 10.48
C LEU A 251 15.59 -12.15 11.85
N PRO A 252 14.75 -12.33 12.88
CA PRO A 252 15.24 -12.56 14.25
C PRO A 252 15.74 -13.99 14.52
N LYS A 253 15.31 -14.96 13.71
CA LYS A 253 15.73 -16.37 13.70
C LYS A 253 15.27 -17.04 12.40
N LEU A 254 15.91 -18.14 12.01
CA LEU A 254 15.42 -19.02 10.96
C LEU A 254 14.98 -20.38 11.55
N LEU A 255 13.76 -20.82 11.25
CA LEU A 255 13.22 -22.11 11.65
C LEU A 255 12.74 -22.91 10.42
N PRO A 256 12.75 -24.25 10.44
CA PRO A 256 12.29 -25.05 9.29
C PRO A 256 10.84 -24.73 8.86
N THR A 257 9.97 -24.47 9.82
CA THR A 257 8.56 -24.07 9.62
C THR A 257 8.38 -22.68 9.01
N MET A 258 9.45 -21.86 8.98
CA MET A 258 9.46 -20.58 8.27
C MET A 258 9.86 -20.74 6.79
N LEU A 259 10.31 -21.92 6.37
CA LEU A 259 10.70 -22.22 4.98
C LEU A 259 9.67 -23.08 4.26
N ARG A 260 9.15 -24.13 4.92
CA ARG A 260 8.10 -25.00 4.37
C ARG A 260 7.11 -25.37 5.47
N GLU A 261 5.81 -25.26 5.17
CA GLU A 261 4.74 -25.72 6.04
C GLU A 261 4.25 -27.09 5.55
N GLU A 262 4.22 -28.06 6.47
CA GLU A 262 3.71 -29.41 6.25
C GLU A 262 2.26 -29.45 6.79
N ASP A 263 1.27 -29.30 5.90
CA ASP A 263 -0.15 -29.11 6.27
C ASP A 263 -0.98 -30.34 5.89
N ARG A 264 -1.39 -31.13 6.90
CA ARG A 264 -2.27 -32.31 6.74
C ARG A 264 -1.79 -33.28 5.63
N GLY A 265 -0.48 -33.52 5.59
CA GLY A 265 0.17 -34.36 4.58
C GLY A 265 0.32 -33.74 3.18
N LYS A 266 -0.26 -32.55 2.93
CA LYS A 266 -0.10 -31.85 1.65
C LYS A 266 1.18 -31.02 1.66
N ILE A 267 2.15 -31.46 0.85
CA ILE A 267 3.41 -30.76 0.64
C ILE A 267 3.15 -29.44 -0.11
N LYS A 268 3.20 -28.32 0.62
CA LYS A 268 3.18 -26.97 0.03
C LYS A 268 4.54 -26.68 -0.63
N SER A 269 4.57 -25.78 -1.62
CA SER A 269 5.85 -25.21 -2.06
C SER A 269 6.47 -24.41 -0.91
N PRO A 270 7.80 -24.38 -0.75
CA PRO A 270 8.46 -23.47 0.17
C PRO A 270 8.02 -22.00 -0.03
N LYS A 271 8.02 -21.24 1.06
CA LYS A 271 7.84 -19.78 1.12
C LYS A 271 8.34 -19.28 2.47
N LEU A 272 9.20 -18.26 2.46
CA LEU A 272 9.70 -17.59 3.65
C LEU A 272 8.54 -16.95 4.43
N ARG A 273 8.46 -17.23 5.73
CA ARG A 273 7.55 -16.56 6.68
C ARG A 273 8.31 -15.50 7.45
N ALA A 274 8.36 -14.31 6.88
CA ALA A 274 9.01 -13.11 7.44
C ALA A 274 8.10 -11.88 7.23
N LYS A 275 8.39 -10.77 7.91
CA LYS A 275 7.81 -9.45 7.57
C LYS A 275 8.39 -8.95 6.25
N ALA A 276 7.74 -7.96 5.63
CA ALA A 276 8.20 -7.40 4.36
C ALA A 276 9.63 -6.81 4.46
N GLY A 277 9.93 -6.02 5.50
CA GLY A 277 11.28 -5.49 5.76
C GLY A 277 12.34 -6.58 6.00
N GLU A 278 11.97 -7.63 6.73
CA GLU A 278 12.86 -8.78 7.00
C GLU A 278 13.19 -9.56 5.72
N ALA A 279 12.19 -9.78 4.84
CA ALA A 279 12.37 -10.45 3.55
C ALA A 279 13.27 -9.62 2.61
N ARG A 280 13.05 -8.30 2.55
CA ARG A 280 13.89 -7.35 1.81
C ARG A 280 15.34 -7.37 2.23
N ALA A 281 15.57 -7.19 3.53
CA ALA A 281 16.91 -7.13 4.12
C ALA A 281 17.71 -8.42 3.90
N LEU A 282 17.01 -9.55 3.73
CA LEU A 282 17.60 -10.86 3.47
C LEU A 282 18.08 -11.07 2.02
N VAL A 283 17.70 -10.22 1.05
CA VAL A 283 18.08 -10.39 -0.37
C VAL A 283 19.60 -10.34 -0.57
N GLY A 284 20.31 -9.42 0.08
CA GLY A 284 21.78 -9.35 -0.01
C GLY A 284 22.47 -10.56 0.62
N ALA A 285 22.00 -11.00 1.80
CA ALA A 285 22.47 -12.24 2.43
C ALA A 285 22.21 -13.47 1.54
N ALA A 286 21.09 -13.50 0.83
CA ALA A 286 20.75 -14.58 -0.08
C ALA A 286 21.72 -14.66 -1.26
N MET A 287 22.24 -13.54 -1.77
CA MET A 287 23.26 -13.57 -2.81
C MET A 287 24.62 -14.05 -2.29
N GLU A 288 25.03 -13.67 -1.08
CA GLU A 288 26.23 -14.25 -0.45
C GLU A 288 26.07 -15.76 -0.25
N LEU A 289 24.92 -16.21 0.26
CA LEU A 289 24.62 -17.62 0.45
C LEU A 289 24.58 -18.40 -0.86
N ALA A 290 23.99 -17.83 -1.91
CA ALA A 290 23.98 -18.40 -3.25
C ALA A 290 25.42 -18.58 -3.76
N THR A 291 26.22 -17.51 -3.71
CA THR A 291 27.63 -17.51 -4.15
C THR A 291 28.50 -18.48 -3.34
N LYS A 292 28.23 -18.64 -2.03
CA LYS A 292 28.98 -19.51 -1.12
C LYS A 292 28.66 -21.01 -1.28
N TYR A 293 27.44 -21.35 -1.65
CA TYR A 293 26.95 -22.75 -1.58
C TYR A 293 26.48 -23.36 -2.90
N LEU A 294 26.17 -22.57 -3.92
CA LEU A 294 25.76 -23.06 -5.24
C LEU A 294 26.98 -23.26 -6.14
N SER A 295 26.94 -24.29 -6.98
CA SER A 295 27.97 -24.59 -7.97
C SER A 295 27.47 -24.30 -9.37
N PRO A 296 28.13 -23.44 -10.16
CA PRO A 296 27.72 -23.15 -11.53
C PRO A 296 27.84 -24.37 -12.47
N ALA A 297 28.54 -25.44 -12.06
CA ALA A 297 28.62 -26.69 -12.81
C ALA A 297 27.30 -27.50 -12.85
N LYS A 298 26.27 -27.10 -12.10
CA LYS A 298 24.92 -27.67 -12.17
C LYS A 298 23.94 -26.62 -12.70
N PRO A 299 23.27 -26.83 -13.84
CA PRO A 299 22.39 -25.83 -14.45
C PRO A 299 21.31 -25.26 -13.52
N ALA A 300 20.67 -26.10 -12.70
CA ALA A 300 19.67 -25.63 -11.73
C ALA A 300 20.27 -24.77 -10.61
N GLU A 301 21.48 -25.08 -10.13
CA GLU A 301 22.16 -24.25 -9.12
C GLU A 301 22.68 -22.94 -9.74
N GLN A 302 23.12 -22.96 -11.01
CA GLN A 302 23.46 -21.76 -11.77
C GLN A 302 22.24 -20.84 -11.99
N ALA A 303 21.08 -21.41 -12.32
CA ALA A 303 19.83 -20.65 -12.46
C ALA A 303 19.36 -20.03 -11.13
N MET A 304 19.57 -20.71 -9.99
CA MET A 304 19.34 -20.14 -8.66
C MET A 304 20.31 -18.98 -8.34
N LEU A 305 21.58 -19.07 -8.77
CA LEU A 305 22.56 -18.01 -8.60
C LEU A 305 22.19 -16.77 -9.44
N HIS A 306 22.02 -16.93 -10.77
CA HIS A 306 21.63 -15.84 -11.67
C HIS A 306 20.25 -15.25 -11.36
N GLY A 307 19.33 -16.06 -10.79
CA GLY A 307 18.03 -15.58 -10.32
C GLY A 307 18.17 -14.73 -9.05
N THR A 308 19.06 -15.10 -8.12
CA THR A 308 19.29 -14.32 -6.90
C THR A 308 20.06 -13.03 -7.19
N GLU A 309 21.00 -13.06 -8.13
CA GLU A 309 21.65 -11.89 -8.72
C GLU A 309 20.61 -10.94 -9.35
N ALA A 310 19.75 -11.44 -10.25
CA ALA A 310 18.70 -10.64 -10.87
C ALA A 310 17.74 -10.05 -9.83
N LEU A 311 17.39 -10.81 -8.78
CA LEU A 311 16.59 -10.31 -7.66
C LEU A 311 17.32 -9.18 -6.92
N GLN A 312 18.62 -9.31 -6.65
CA GLN A 312 19.39 -8.23 -6.03
C GLN A 312 19.40 -6.96 -6.90
N SER A 313 19.53 -7.08 -8.22
CA SER A 313 19.47 -5.94 -9.15
C SER A 313 18.11 -5.24 -9.12
N ILE A 314 16.99 -5.98 -9.05
CA ILE A 314 15.64 -5.42 -8.84
C ILE A 314 15.60 -4.57 -7.56
N TYR A 315 16.18 -5.06 -6.46
CA TYR A 315 16.19 -4.35 -5.17
C TYR A 315 17.15 -3.16 -5.15
N ALA A 316 18.27 -3.20 -5.86
CA ALA A 316 19.22 -2.08 -5.95
C ALA A 316 18.58 -0.83 -6.56
N CYS A 317 17.72 -1.02 -7.57
CA CYS A 317 17.02 0.06 -8.26
C CYS A 317 16.01 0.82 -7.38
N LEU A 318 15.60 0.28 -6.22
CA LEU A 318 14.49 0.84 -5.44
C LEU A 318 14.85 2.16 -4.74
N SER A 319 16.12 2.51 -4.59
CA SER A 319 16.49 3.85 -4.11
C SER A 319 16.28 4.90 -5.22
N THR A 320 15.82 6.11 -4.89
CA THR A 320 15.63 7.16 -5.92
C THR A 320 16.95 7.53 -6.62
N ALA A 321 18.07 7.51 -5.88
CA ALA A 321 19.40 7.83 -6.43
C ALA A 321 20.01 6.74 -7.34
N ALA A 322 19.42 5.54 -7.37
CA ALA A 322 19.85 4.43 -8.23
C ALA A 322 18.70 3.89 -9.10
N TRP A 323 17.66 4.70 -9.36
CA TRP A 323 16.55 4.29 -10.21
C TRP A 323 16.97 4.25 -11.68
N ASP A 324 17.08 3.04 -12.22
CA ASP A 324 17.15 2.80 -13.65
C ASP A 324 15.98 1.88 -14.04
N LYS A 325 15.05 2.44 -14.83
CA LYS A 325 13.84 1.74 -15.28
C LYS A 325 14.16 0.55 -16.19
N GLU A 326 15.24 0.61 -16.97
CA GLU A 326 15.63 -0.44 -17.90
C GLU A 326 16.38 -1.58 -17.16
N VAL A 327 17.28 -1.25 -16.24
CA VAL A 327 17.91 -2.25 -15.36
C VAL A 327 16.85 -2.96 -14.51
N PHE A 328 15.89 -2.23 -13.94
CA PHE A 328 14.77 -2.83 -13.20
C PHE A 328 13.91 -3.75 -14.08
N ARG A 329 13.58 -3.31 -15.30
CA ARG A 329 12.80 -4.08 -16.28
C ARG A 329 13.51 -5.36 -16.71
N VAL A 330 14.75 -5.26 -17.16
CA VAL A 330 15.57 -6.39 -17.64
C VAL A 330 15.85 -7.38 -16.50
N SER A 331 16.17 -6.88 -15.29
CA SER A 331 16.38 -7.74 -14.12
C SER A 331 15.12 -8.49 -13.73
N SER A 332 13.95 -7.84 -13.77
CA SER A 332 12.65 -8.47 -13.52
C SER A 332 12.32 -9.55 -14.55
N GLN A 333 12.59 -9.31 -15.84
CA GLN A 333 12.40 -10.31 -16.90
C GLN A 333 13.37 -11.49 -16.75
N LYS A 334 14.66 -11.25 -16.53
CA LYS A 334 15.68 -12.28 -16.25
C LYS A 334 15.29 -13.13 -15.03
N PHE A 335 14.88 -12.50 -13.93
CA PHE A 335 14.43 -13.18 -12.72
C PHE A 335 13.24 -14.11 -12.99
N LEU A 336 12.19 -13.61 -13.66
CA LEU A 336 10.96 -14.37 -13.91
C LEU A 336 11.18 -15.56 -14.84
N LEU A 337 12.02 -15.40 -15.88
CA LEU A 337 12.40 -16.49 -16.79
C LEU A 337 13.17 -17.60 -16.06
N LEU A 338 14.15 -17.22 -15.23
CA LEU A 338 14.92 -18.18 -14.43
C LEU A 338 14.03 -18.89 -13.40
N TRP A 339 13.11 -18.19 -12.74
CA TRP A 339 12.16 -18.81 -11.81
C TRP A 339 11.20 -19.78 -12.49
N GLY A 340 10.72 -19.47 -13.70
CA GLY A 340 9.95 -20.41 -14.53
C GLY A 340 10.74 -21.66 -14.89
N SER A 341 12.01 -21.52 -15.32
CA SER A 341 12.86 -22.67 -15.63
C SER A 341 13.10 -23.59 -14.42
N LEU A 342 13.16 -23.02 -13.22
CA LEU A 342 13.28 -23.76 -11.96
C LEU A 342 11.97 -24.43 -11.52
N GLU A 343 10.81 -23.84 -11.83
CA GLU A 343 9.51 -24.51 -11.64
C GLU A 343 9.40 -25.76 -12.53
N THR A 344 9.82 -25.68 -13.79
CA THR A 344 9.89 -26.86 -14.68
C THR A 344 10.90 -27.90 -14.19
N TYR A 345 12.12 -27.49 -13.80
CA TYR A 345 13.14 -28.42 -13.32
C TYR A 345 12.73 -29.16 -12.03
N PHE A 346 11.98 -28.49 -11.13
CA PHE A 346 11.55 -29.04 -9.84
C PHE A 346 10.04 -29.32 -9.76
N GLU A 347 9.39 -29.65 -10.88
CA GLU A 347 7.94 -29.87 -10.95
C GLU A 347 7.44 -30.96 -9.98
N VAL A 348 8.23 -32.03 -9.79
CA VAL A 348 7.89 -33.14 -8.89
C VAL A 348 7.96 -32.70 -7.42
N ASP A 349 9.12 -32.16 -7.00
CA ASP A 349 9.38 -31.71 -5.62
C ASP A 349 8.59 -30.47 -5.20
N LYS A 350 8.14 -29.69 -6.18
CA LYS A 350 7.47 -28.38 -6.01
C LYS A 350 8.33 -27.43 -5.17
N LEU A 351 9.65 -27.50 -5.38
CA LEU A 351 10.66 -26.71 -4.68
C LEU A 351 10.59 -25.23 -5.08
N PHE A 352 10.55 -24.96 -6.38
CA PHE A 352 10.20 -23.67 -6.96
C PHE A 352 8.81 -23.77 -7.55
N ARG A 353 7.99 -22.72 -7.37
CA ARG A 353 6.64 -22.66 -7.95
C ARG A 353 6.21 -21.22 -8.15
N VAL A 354 5.98 -20.81 -9.39
CA VAL A 354 5.56 -19.45 -9.75
C VAL A 354 4.15 -19.20 -9.19
N LYS A 355 3.89 -17.94 -8.80
CA LYS A 355 2.63 -17.49 -8.17
C LYS A 355 1.99 -16.39 -9.02
N PRO A 356 0.67 -16.15 -8.92
CA PRO A 356 0.02 -15.00 -9.57
C PRO A 356 0.66 -13.63 -9.27
N LYS A 357 1.40 -13.48 -8.15
CA LYS A 357 2.18 -12.27 -7.85
C LYS A 357 3.37 -12.03 -8.80
N ALA A 358 3.84 -13.04 -9.53
CA ALA A 358 4.85 -12.90 -10.57
C ALA A 358 4.41 -11.95 -11.71
N HIS A 359 3.14 -12.02 -12.09
CA HIS A 359 2.51 -11.05 -13.00
C HIS A 359 2.55 -9.62 -12.42
N GLN A 360 2.36 -9.45 -11.11
CA GLN A 360 2.42 -8.12 -10.49
C GLN A 360 3.85 -7.53 -10.54
N LEU A 361 4.90 -8.36 -10.40
CA LEU A 361 6.28 -7.93 -10.65
C LEU A 361 6.49 -7.58 -12.14
N PHE A 362 5.95 -8.38 -13.07
CA PHE A 362 6.07 -8.08 -14.51
C PHE A 362 5.39 -6.77 -14.90
N GLU A 363 4.19 -6.50 -14.42
CA GLU A 363 3.49 -5.23 -14.69
C GLU A 363 4.13 -4.05 -13.93
N LEU A 364 4.69 -4.25 -12.72
CA LEU A 364 5.54 -3.25 -12.06
C LEU A 364 6.79 -2.93 -12.89
N ALA A 365 7.39 -3.94 -13.53
CA ALA A 365 8.54 -3.79 -14.43
C ALA A 365 8.19 -3.18 -15.80
N ARG A 366 6.90 -3.11 -16.16
CA ARG A 366 6.39 -2.30 -17.29
C ARG A 366 6.06 -0.86 -16.88
N GLY A 367 6.00 -0.56 -15.58
CA GLY A 367 5.85 0.79 -15.07
C GLY A 367 7.17 1.56 -15.12
N GLU A 368 7.14 2.77 -15.66
CA GLU A 368 8.35 3.61 -15.79
C GLU A 368 8.72 4.39 -14.50
N VAL A 369 7.91 4.23 -13.45
CA VAL A 369 8.02 4.93 -12.17
C VAL A 369 8.63 4.01 -11.12
N ASN A 370 9.60 4.52 -10.34
CA ASN A 370 10.24 3.74 -9.27
C ASN A 370 9.18 3.22 -8.28
N PRO A 371 9.07 1.89 -8.06
CA PRO A 371 8.09 1.31 -7.15
C PRO A 371 8.22 1.80 -5.69
N SER A 372 9.37 2.37 -5.29
CA SER A 372 9.52 2.99 -3.96
C SER A 372 8.73 4.30 -3.80
N LYS A 373 8.29 4.93 -4.89
CA LYS A 373 7.37 6.06 -4.88
C LYS A 373 5.89 5.64 -4.73
N THR A 374 5.60 4.33 -4.78
CA THR A 374 4.24 3.77 -4.73
C THR A 374 4.06 2.61 -3.74
N TRP A 375 5.08 2.21 -2.99
CA TRP A 375 5.01 1.11 -2.02
C TRP A 375 4.30 1.49 -0.72
N THR A 376 3.64 0.53 -0.06
CA THR A 376 2.83 0.82 1.13
C THR A 376 3.54 0.67 2.48
N TYR A 377 4.88 0.59 2.53
CA TYR A 377 5.65 0.37 3.80
C TYR A 377 5.31 1.37 4.92
N ARG A 378 5.21 2.65 4.57
CA ARG A 378 4.82 3.72 5.49
C ARG A 378 3.34 3.61 5.89
N ASP A 379 2.53 2.96 5.05
CA ASP A 379 1.10 2.78 5.25
C ASP A 379 0.78 1.54 6.10
N GLU A 380 1.48 0.41 5.92
CA GLU A 380 1.40 -0.74 6.84
C GLU A 380 1.86 -0.34 8.25
N SER A 381 2.93 0.48 8.34
CA SER A 381 3.40 1.10 9.58
C SER A 381 2.35 2.06 10.18
N TYR A 382 1.62 2.79 9.34
CA TYR A 382 0.50 3.63 9.78
C TYR A 382 -0.70 2.79 10.22
N GLY A 383 -1.01 1.69 9.53
CA GLY A 383 -2.00 0.68 9.93
C GLY A 383 -1.69 0.06 11.29
N HIS A 384 -0.41 -0.26 11.56
CA HIS A 384 0.01 -0.68 12.89
C HIS A 384 -0.22 0.42 13.94
N THR A 385 0.10 1.67 13.61
CA THR A 385 -0.15 2.83 14.47
C THR A 385 -1.65 2.98 14.77
N LEU A 386 -2.50 2.93 13.75
CA LEU A 386 -3.97 2.96 13.86
C LEU A 386 -4.51 1.82 14.72
N ALA A 387 -3.98 0.60 14.54
CA ALA A 387 -4.31 -0.56 15.38
C ALA A 387 -3.94 -0.34 16.86
N LEU A 388 -2.80 0.30 17.15
CA LEU A 388 -2.42 0.72 18.50
C LEU A 388 -3.35 1.83 19.04
N LEU A 389 -3.68 2.84 18.24
CA LEU A 389 -4.60 3.93 18.59
C LEU A 389 -6.03 3.41 18.85
N GLY A 390 -6.44 2.32 18.21
CA GLY A 390 -7.72 1.64 18.44
C GLY A 390 -7.77 0.75 19.69
N ARG A 391 -6.64 0.50 20.38
CA ARG A 391 -6.62 -0.34 21.59
C ARG A 391 -7.34 0.32 22.76
N ARG A 392 -8.32 -0.39 23.31
CA ARG A 392 -9.15 0.03 24.44
C ARG A 392 -8.91 -0.83 25.67
N ARG A 393 -8.89 -0.19 26.84
CA ARG A 393 -8.84 -0.86 28.16
C ARG A 393 -10.23 -1.12 28.76
N GLY A 394 -11.32 -0.71 28.10
CA GLY A 394 -12.69 -0.91 28.58
C GLY A 394 -13.80 -0.22 27.77
N GLY A 395 -15.04 -0.49 28.19
CA GLY A 395 -16.28 0.00 27.57
C GLY A 395 -16.71 -0.79 26.33
N LYS A 396 -17.97 -0.62 25.90
CA LYS A 396 -18.57 -1.38 24.78
C LYS A 396 -17.73 -1.26 23.50
N PHE A 397 -17.28 -2.39 22.98
CA PHE A 397 -16.51 -2.49 21.74
C PHE A 397 -17.46 -2.32 20.54
N SER A 398 -17.31 -1.23 19.79
CA SER A 398 -18.18 -0.90 18.65
C SER A 398 -17.44 -0.03 17.64
N MET A 399 -17.83 -0.11 16.37
CA MET A 399 -17.21 0.63 15.26
C MET A 399 -17.13 2.13 15.54
N ASN A 400 -18.22 2.75 16.04
CA ASN A 400 -18.25 4.16 16.42
C ASN A 400 -17.23 4.48 17.52
N ALA A 401 -17.20 3.69 18.60
CA ALA A 401 -16.35 3.98 19.74
C ALA A 401 -14.85 3.67 19.48
N VAL A 402 -14.53 2.80 18.51
CA VAL A 402 -13.15 2.60 18.03
C VAL A 402 -12.74 3.74 17.10
N SER A 403 -13.54 4.06 16.07
CA SER A 403 -13.24 5.18 15.14
C SER A 403 -13.13 6.53 15.85
N CYS A 404 -14.05 6.84 16.77
CA CYS A 404 -13.93 8.02 17.65
C CYS A 404 -12.58 8.07 18.38
N GLN A 405 -12.14 6.95 18.96
CA GLN A 405 -10.92 6.94 19.76
C GLN A 405 -9.67 7.06 18.90
N VAL A 406 -9.62 6.35 17.76
CA VAL A 406 -8.54 6.45 16.78
C VAL A 406 -8.37 7.90 16.34
N LEU A 407 -9.47 8.55 15.91
CA LEU A 407 -9.43 9.92 15.44
C LEU A 407 -9.10 10.91 16.57
N ARG A 408 -9.76 10.86 17.74
CA ARG A 408 -9.44 11.76 18.87
C ARG A 408 -7.97 11.65 19.30
N ARG A 409 -7.41 10.43 19.37
CA ARG A 409 -5.99 10.24 19.69
C ARG A 409 -5.08 10.77 18.58
N PHE A 410 -5.42 10.55 17.31
CA PHE A 410 -4.67 11.10 16.18
C PHE A 410 -4.66 12.63 16.18
N LEU A 411 -5.82 13.29 16.33
CA LEU A 411 -5.96 14.75 16.37
C LEU A 411 -5.23 15.38 17.56
N ALA A 412 -5.18 14.69 18.71
CA ALA A 412 -4.46 15.16 19.91
C ALA A 412 -2.93 14.95 19.81
N ALA A 413 -2.48 13.87 19.17
CA ALA A 413 -1.05 13.56 19.03
C ALA A 413 -0.36 14.33 17.88
N ASN A 414 -1.11 14.77 16.87
CA ASN A 414 -0.57 15.43 15.68
C ASN A 414 -1.03 16.88 15.61
N LYS A 415 -0.10 17.82 15.39
CA LYS A 415 -0.44 19.20 15.00
C LYS A 415 -0.87 19.21 13.52
N VAL A 416 -1.72 20.15 13.13
CA VAL A 416 -1.96 20.44 11.70
C VAL A 416 -0.62 20.87 11.09
N PRO A 417 -0.07 20.14 10.09
CA PRO A 417 1.25 20.44 9.56
C PRO A 417 1.32 21.78 8.83
N ARG A 418 2.50 22.40 8.89
CA ARG A 418 2.88 23.53 8.04
C ARG A 418 3.85 23.07 6.97
N ILE A 419 3.77 23.71 5.81
CA ILE A 419 4.74 23.66 4.73
C ILE A 419 5.57 24.93 4.88
N GLU A 420 6.86 24.73 5.13
CA GLU A 420 7.83 25.80 5.06
C GLU A 420 8.26 25.92 3.59
N ILE A 421 8.00 27.08 2.98
CA ILE A 421 8.63 27.44 1.72
C ILE A 421 10.11 27.68 2.05
N GLY A 422 11.01 26.93 1.42
CA GLY A 422 12.44 27.17 1.55
C GLY A 422 12.80 28.48 0.86
N THR A 423 13.20 29.47 1.66
CA THR A 423 13.68 30.80 1.24
C THR A 423 15.15 30.77 0.85
#